data_AF-A0A7K4W519-F1
#
_entry.id   AF-A0A7K4W519-F1
#
_cell.length_a   1.000
_cell.length_b   1.000
_cell.length_c   1.000
_cell.angle_alpha   90.00
_cell.angle_beta   90.00
_cell.angle_gamma   90.00
#
_symmetry.space_group_name_H-M   'P 1'
#
loop_
_entity.id
_entity.type
_entity.pdbx_description
1 polymer ?
#
loop_
_entity_poly.entity_id
_entity_poly.type
_entity_poly.pdbx_seq_one_letter_code
_entity_poly.pdbx_strand_id
1 'polypeptide(L)'
;RLSCIRNNVWLACCGVVSAGLAVLSSFGLMLFCGAPFVVTVANAPFLILGVGVDDMFIMIASWEQSSRKKEKSNVKSLLAETYSEAALSVTITTLTDVLAFFIGTWTAFPSVRAFCLYTGTAFVFCYVYTMTFFGAVLVLNHKREQGNRHWLTCMRVDQDQGENSCLYNACCIGSCSRQSSEPEGEHPMSIFFKEYYGPFFTNKWIKLLVVLLYGAYLGGSVYGCTQIREGIDLRNLANDDSYVIPYYDDEEEYFSTYGPRVMVVVAEKVDYWNETVRHDIESCAQNLE
;
A
#
# COMPACT_ATOMS: atom_id res chain seq x y z
N ARG A 1 16.15 -23.75 -11.48
CA ARG A 1 15.29 -22.58 -11.16
C ARG A 1 13.86 -22.97 -10.78
N LEU A 2 13.23 -23.95 -11.42
CA LEU A 2 12.06 -24.67 -10.86
C LEU A 2 12.48 -25.70 -9.80
N SER A 3 13.39 -25.31 -8.90
CA SER A 3 13.89 -26.21 -7.86
C SER A 3 12.83 -26.28 -6.77
N CYS A 4 12.16 -27.42 -6.60
CA CYS A 4 11.11 -27.63 -5.57
C CYS A 4 11.58 -27.37 -4.12
N ILE A 5 12.89 -27.21 -3.90
CA ILE A 5 13.45 -26.90 -2.60
C ILE A 5 13.39 -25.38 -2.31
N ARG A 6 13.61 -24.52 -3.32
CA ARG A 6 13.70 -23.05 -3.14
C ARG A 6 12.49 -22.28 -3.70
N ASN A 7 11.33 -22.93 -3.69
CA ASN A 7 10.08 -22.26 -4.01
C ASN A 7 9.58 -21.46 -2.79
N ASN A 8 9.44 -20.15 -2.95
CA ASN A 8 9.05 -19.21 -1.89
C ASN A 8 7.54 -18.97 -1.79
N VAL A 9 6.71 -19.81 -2.40
CA VAL A 9 5.24 -19.68 -2.34
C VAL A 9 4.71 -19.63 -0.91
N TRP A 10 5.22 -20.49 0.00
CA TRP A 10 4.83 -20.45 1.41
C TRP A 10 5.20 -19.13 2.08
N LEU A 11 6.39 -18.59 1.78
CA LEU A 11 6.85 -17.32 2.31
C LEU A 11 5.93 -16.18 1.85
N ALA A 12 5.56 -16.16 0.57
CA ALA A 12 4.62 -15.18 0.01
C ALA A 12 3.21 -15.31 0.61
N CYS A 13 2.67 -16.52 0.73
CA CYS A 13 1.37 -16.76 1.35
C CYS A 13 1.35 -16.31 2.82
N CYS A 14 2.37 -16.66 3.60
CA CYS A 14 2.51 -16.21 4.98
C CYS A 14 2.66 -14.69 5.08
N GLY A 15 3.33 -14.05 4.11
CA GLY A 15 3.40 -12.60 3.99
C GLY A 15 2.00 -11.98 3.84
N VAL A 16 1.22 -12.40 2.85
CA VAL A 16 -0.14 -11.87 2.64
C VAL A 16 -1.03 -12.11 3.87
N VAL A 17 -0.94 -13.29 4.49
CA VAL A 17 -1.65 -13.58 5.75
C VAL A 17 -1.22 -12.63 6.87
N SER A 18 0.06 -12.33 6.99
CA SER A 18 0.60 -11.36 7.97
C SER A 18 -0.02 -9.97 7.79
N ALA A 19 -0.08 -9.47 6.55
CA ALA A 19 -0.70 -8.18 6.26
C ALA A 19 -2.23 -8.20 6.51
N GLY A 20 -2.91 -9.30 6.18
CA GLY A 20 -4.33 -9.49 6.52
C GLY A 20 -4.58 -9.49 8.03
N LEU A 21 -3.74 -10.15 8.82
CA LEU A 21 -3.80 -10.13 10.29
C LEU A 21 -3.56 -8.73 10.86
N ALA A 22 -2.69 -7.94 10.23
CA ALA A 22 -2.47 -6.54 10.60
C ALA A 22 -3.73 -5.69 10.43
N VAL A 23 -4.41 -5.83 9.28
CA VAL A 23 -5.70 -5.17 8.99
C VAL A 23 -6.76 -5.58 10.01
N LEU A 24 -6.92 -6.89 10.25
CA LEU A 24 -7.91 -7.38 11.21
C LEU A 24 -7.65 -6.85 12.62
N SER A 25 -6.39 -6.82 13.05
CA SER A 25 -6.02 -6.36 14.40
C SER A 25 -6.23 -4.86 14.57
N SER A 26 -5.86 -4.05 13.58
CA SER A 26 -6.04 -2.60 13.66
C SER A 26 -7.51 -2.18 13.57
N PHE A 27 -8.28 -2.80 12.67
CA PHE A 27 -9.71 -2.52 12.53
C PHE A 27 -10.46 -2.98 13.78
N GLY A 28 -10.11 -4.15 14.32
CA GLY A 28 -10.64 -4.64 15.59
C GLY A 28 -10.35 -3.70 16.75
N LEU A 29 -9.13 -3.18 16.86
CA LEU A 29 -8.77 -2.20 17.88
C LEU A 29 -9.54 -0.88 17.73
N MET A 30 -9.64 -0.34 16.51
CA MET A 30 -10.34 0.92 16.27
C MET A 30 -11.85 0.81 16.52
N LEU A 31 -12.46 -0.32 16.13
CA LEU A 31 -13.86 -0.61 16.44
C LEU A 31 -14.08 -0.78 17.95
N PHE A 32 -13.15 -1.43 18.66
CA PHE A 32 -13.19 -1.54 20.11
C PHE A 32 -13.09 -0.18 20.82
N CYS A 33 -12.29 0.75 20.28
CA CYS A 33 -12.20 2.12 20.75
C CYS A 33 -13.41 3.01 20.37
N GLY A 34 -14.39 2.47 19.63
CA GLY A 34 -15.61 3.19 19.24
C GLY A 34 -15.44 4.14 18.04
N ALA A 35 -14.40 3.97 17.22
CA ALA A 35 -14.22 4.81 16.03
C ALA A 35 -15.27 4.47 14.94
N PRO A 36 -15.93 5.47 14.31
CA PRO A 36 -16.97 5.22 13.32
C PRO A 36 -16.42 4.54 12.07
N PHE A 37 -17.09 3.49 11.61
CA PHE A 37 -16.75 2.80 10.37
C PHE A 37 -17.46 3.46 9.19
N VAL A 38 -16.69 4.03 8.26
CA VAL A 38 -17.18 4.74 7.07
C VAL A 38 -16.83 3.92 5.82
N VAL A 39 -17.63 4.03 4.75
CA VAL A 39 -17.41 3.29 3.49
C VAL A 39 -16.01 3.55 2.90
N THR A 40 -15.45 4.75 3.08
CA THR A 40 -14.06 5.06 2.68
C THR A 40 -13.02 4.17 3.35
N VAL A 41 -13.26 3.76 4.60
CA VAL A 41 -12.40 2.83 5.35
C VAL A 41 -12.41 1.43 4.73
N ALA A 42 -13.48 1.03 4.04
CA ALA A 42 -13.55 -0.27 3.37
C ALA A 42 -12.51 -0.43 2.25
N ASN A 43 -11.97 0.67 1.72
CA ASN A 43 -10.92 0.65 0.69
C ASN A 43 -9.49 0.60 1.29
N ALA A 44 -9.33 0.90 2.57
CA ALA A 44 -8.03 0.89 3.26
C ALA A 44 -7.29 -0.46 3.19
N PRO A 45 -7.92 -1.64 3.29
CA PRO A 45 -7.23 -2.92 3.21
C PRO A 45 -6.41 -3.10 1.92
N PHE A 46 -6.88 -2.59 0.78
CA PHE A 46 -6.14 -2.67 -0.48
C PHE A 46 -4.83 -1.88 -0.43
N LEU A 47 -4.88 -0.68 0.16
CA LEU A 47 -3.70 0.16 0.36
C LEU A 47 -2.72 -0.49 1.33
N ILE A 48 -3.22 -1.03 2.45
CA ILE A 48 -2.40 -1.66 3.49
C ILE A 48 -1.71 -2.94 2.97
N LEU A 49 -2.42 -3.76 2.19
CA LEU A 49 -1.84 -4.94 1.55
C LEU A 49 -0.72 -4.56 0.58
N GLY A 50 -0.89 -3.49 -0.20
CA GLY A 50 0.13 -3.02 -1.14
C GLY A 50 1.43 -2.65 -0.45
N VAL A 51 1.35 -1.82 0.61
CA VAL A 51 2.53 -1.40 1.39
C VAL A 51 3.13 -2.58 2.16
N GLY A 52 2.31 -3.41 2.79
CA GLY A 52 2.80 -4.57 3.54
C GLY A 52 3.55 -5.57 2.67
N VAL A 53 3.11 -5.77 1.43
CA VAL A 53 3.80 -6.63 0.46
C VAL A 53 5.13 -6.02 0.00
N ASP A 54 5.20 -4.70 -0.20
CA ASP A 54 6.45 -4.00 -0.55
C ASP A 54 7.53 -4.21 0.54
N ASP A 55 7.16 -4.01 1.82
CA ASP A 55 8.06 -4.23 2.96
C ASP A 55 8.59 -5.68 3.03
N MET A 56 7.72 -6.65 2.71
CA MET A 56 8.11 -8.07 2.66
C MET A 56 9.10 -8.35 1.53
N PHE A 57 8.91 -7.72 0.36
CA PHE A 57 9.86 -7.85 -0.75
C PHE A 57 11.22 -7.25 -0.41
N ILE A 58 11.27 -6.10 0.25
CA ILE A 58 12.52 -5.49 0.72
C ILE A 58 13.24 -6.45 1.68
N MET A 59 12.52 -7.01 2.66
CA MET A 59 13.08 -7.99 3.60
C MET A 59 13.64 -9.24 2.90
N ILE A 60 12.93 -9.80 1.92
CA ILE A 60 13.39 -10.96 1.15
C ILE A 60 14.63 -10.61 0.32
N ALA A 61 14.62 -9.47 -0.36
CA ALA A 61 15.72 -9.06 -1.24
C ALA A 61 17.03 -8.86 -0.45
N SER A 62 16.96 -8.18 0.70
CA SER A 62 18.11 -8.02 1.61
C SER A 62 18.57 -9.35 2.21
N TRP A 63 17.64 -10.26 2.50
CA TRP A 63 17.97 -11.61 2.96
C TRP A 63 18.74 -12.40 1.91
N GLU A 64 18.25 -12.44 0.66
CA GLU A 64 18.92 -13.13 -0.44
C GLU A 64 20.31 -12.55 -0.70
N GLN A 65 20.44 -11.22 -0.65
CA GLN A 65 21.74 -10.56 -0.81
C GLN A 65 22.71 -10.93 0.32
N SER A 66 22.25 -10.94 1.56
CA SER A 66 23.07 -11.33 2.73
C SER A 66 23.44 -12.82 2.69
N SER A 67 22.51 -13.68 2.26
CA SER A 67 22.73 -15.13 2.13
C SER A 67 23.78 -15.45 1.07
N ARG A 68 23.80 -14.71 -0.05
CA ARG A 68 24.83 -14.86 -1.10
C ARG A 68 26.22 -14.44 -0.62
N LYS A 69 26.31 -13.40 0.23
CA LYS A 69 27.60 -12.92 0.77
C LYS A 69 28.20 -13.84 1.84
N LYS A 70 27.37 -14.54 2.63
CA LYS A 70 27.79 -15.26 3.86
C LYS A 70 27.31 -16.72 3.89
N GLU A 71 27.58 -17.49 2.81
CA GLU A 71 27.11 -18.87 2.58
C GLU A 71 27.35 -19.88 3.73
N LYS A 72 28.21 -19.57 4.73
CA LYS A 72 28.52 -20.46 5.88
C LYS A 72 28.36 -19.80 7.27
N SER A 73 27.68 -18.67 7.39
CA SER A 73 27.47 -18.02 8.70
C SER A 73 26.27 -18.59 9.47
N ASN A 74 26.29 -18.48 10.80
CA ASN A 74 25.20 -18.90 11.67
C ASN A 74 23.90 -18.18 11.27
N VAL A 75 22.75 -18.87 11.26
CA VAL A 75 21.44 -18.28 10.89
C VAL A 75 21.13 -17.02 11.70
N LYS A 76 21.58 -16.98 12.97
CA LYS A 76 21.44 -15.80 13.82
C LYS A 76 22.22 -14.58 13.31
N SER A 77 23.47 -14.77 12.87
CA SER A 77 24.27 -13.67 12.34
C SER A 77 23.77 -13.20 10.97
N LEU A 78 23.21 -14.11 10.17
CA LEU A 78 22.58 -13.77 8.90
C LEU A 78 21.34 -12.89 9.12
N LEU A 79 20.47 -13.27 10.07
CA LEU A 79 19.31 -12.48 10.44
C LEU A 79 19.68 -11.10 10.99
N ALA A 80 20.69 -11.03 11.85
CA ALA A 80 21.15 -9.75 12.40
C ALA A 80 21.63 -8.79 11.29
N GLU A 81 22.37 -9.31 10.31
CA GLU A 81 22.81 -8.52 9.15
C GLU A 81 21.61 -8.05 8.31
N THR A 82 20.72 -8.98 7.95
CA THR A 82 19.54 -8.62 7.14
C THR A 82 18.67 -7.60 7.84
N TYR A 83 18.46 -7.71 9.15
CA TYR A 83 17.71 -6.70 9.90
C TYR A 83 18.45 -5.36 9.94
N SER A 84 19.79 -5.35 10.03
CA SER A 84 20.53 -4.09 10.05
C SER A 84 20.38 -3.28 8.76
N GLU A 85 20.19 -3.93 7.60
CA GLU A 85 19.95 -3.25 6.33
C GLU A 85 18.44 -3.08 6.02
N ALA A 86 17.67 -4.17 6.07
CA ALA A 86 16.26 -4.18 5.67
C ALA A 86 15.34 -3.49 6.69
N ALA A 87 15.55 -3.74 7.99
CA ALA A 87 14.67 -3.18 9.00
C ALA A 87 14.80 -1.65 9.08
N LEU A 88 15.99 -1.10 8.80
CA LEU A 88 16.16 0.36 8.69
C LEU A 88 15.31 0.94 7.55
N SER A 89 15.37 0.34 6.36
CA SER A 89 14.57 0.80 5.21
C SER A 89 13.06 0.72 5.50
N VAL A 90 12.59 -0.43 5.99
CA VAL A 90 11.17 -0.64 6.31
C VAL A 90 10.69 0.29 7.43
N THR A 91 11.51 0.51 8.46
CA THR A 91 11.17 1.43 9.56
C THR A 91 11.02 2.86 9.07
N ILE A 92 11.88 3.31 8.15
CA ILE A 92 11.79 4.67 7.59
C ILE A 92 10.48 4.83 6.82
N THR A 93 10.18 3.92 5.89
CA THR A 93 8.94 3.97 5.09
C THR A 93 7.70 3.94 5.97
N THR A 94 7.60 2.96 6.87
CA THR A 94 6.44 2.83 7.77
C THR A 94 6.30 4.03 8.71
N LEU A 95 7.40 4.58 9.24
CA LEU A 95 7.35 5.78 10.07
C LEU A 95 6.83 6.99 9.28
N THR A 96 7.32 7.19 8.06
CA THR A 96 6.85 8.31 7.22
C THR A 96 5.39 8.17 6.86
N ASP A 97 4.92 6.96 6.55
CA ASP A 97 3.52 6.69 6.24
C ASP A 97 2.62 6.92 7.46
N VAL A 98 3.01 6.37 8.61
CA VAL A 98 2.29 6.54 9.88
C VAL A 98 2.15 8.03 10.21
N LEU A 99 3.23 8.80 10.11
CA LEU A 99 3.20 10.24 10.34
C LEU A 99 2.30 10.98 9.33
N ALA A 100 2.39 10.65 8.03
CA ALA A 100 1.56 11.26 7.00
C ALA A 100 0.06 11.00 7.24
N PHE A 101 -0.31 9.77 7.58
CA PHE A 101 -1.69 9.42 7.89
C PHE A 101 -2.17 10.04 9.19
N PHE A 102 -1.34 10.10 10.24
CA PHE A 102 -1.73 10.80 11.46
C PHE A 102 -1.92 12.31 11.25
N ILE A 103 -1.09 12.96 10.43
CA ILE A 103 -1.31 14.37 10.03
C ILE A 103 -2.65 14.51 9.29
N GLY A 104 -3.01 13.53 8.46
CA GLY A 104 -4.30 13.48 7.76
C GLY A 104 -5.53 13.43 8.68
N THR A 105 -5.38 13.02 9.95
CA THR A 105 -6.48 13.04 10.93
C THR A 105 -6.90 14.44 11.37
N TRP A 106 -6.08 15.46 11.07
CA TRP A 106 -6.37 16.87 11.34
C TRP A 106 -7.32 17.51 10.29
N THR A 107 -7.70 16.79 9.25
CA THR A 107 -8.63 17.28 8.22
C THR A 107 -10.01 17.59 8.79
N ALA A 108 -10.76 18.53 8.18
CA ALA A 108 -12.12 18.88 8.63
C ALA A 108 -13.17 17.81 8.27
N PHE A 109 -12.91 16.99 7.24
CA PHE A 109 -13.85 16.00 6.71
C PHE A 109 -13.85 14.70 7.55
N PRO A 110 -14.95 14.37 8.27
CA PRO A 110 -14.99 13.20 9.16
C PRO A 110 -14.65 11.88 8.48
N SER A 111 -15.08 11.68 7.23
CA SER A 111 -14.80 10.47 6.44
C SER A 111 -13.30 10.27 6.17
N VAL A 112 -12.55 11.35 5.95
CA VAL A 112 -11.10 11.31 5.72
C VAL A 112 -10.37 11.10 7.04
N ARG A 113 -10.81 11.76 8.12
CA ARG A 113 -10.24 11.57 9.46
C ARG A 113 -10.34 10.11 9.92
N ALA A 114 -11.51 9.49 9.75
CA ALA A 114 -11.70 8.08 10.06
C ALA A 114 -10.78 7.21 9.21
N PHE A 115 -10.78 7.39 7.88
CA PHE A 115 -9.88 6.66 6.98
C PHE A 115 -8.41 6.73 7.43
N CYS A 116 -7.91 7.94 7.67
CA CYS A 116 -6.54 8.17 8.12
C CYS A 116 -6.20 7.54 9.48
N LEU A 117 -7.15 7.54 10.41
CA LEU A 117 -6.99 6.92 11.73
C LEU A 117 -6.88 5.39 11.62
N TYR A 118 -7.75 4.77 10.82
CA TYR A 118 -7.74 3.32 10.58
C TYR A 118 -6.47 2.89 9.81
N THR A 119 -6.07 3.60 8.76
CA THR A 119 -4.86 3.26 7.99
C THR A 119 -3.57 3.50 8.78
N GLY A 120 -3.46 4.63 9.48
CA GLY A 120 -2.27 4.94 10.29
C GLY A 120 -2.03 3.90 11.39
N THR A 121 -3.10 3.46 12.06
CA THR A 121 -3.01 2.40 13.07
C THR A 121 -2.72 1.03 12.43
N ALA A 122 -3.29 0.74 11.26
CA ALA A 122 -2.97 -0.48 10.51
C ALA A 122 -1.49 -0.58 10.13
N PHE A 123 -0.84 0.52 9.75
CA PHE A 123 0.59 0.51 9.45
C PHE A 123 1.47 0.24 10.66
N VAL A 124 1.09 0.72 11.84
CA VAL A 124 1.80 0.35 13.08
C VAL A 124 1.72 -1.17 13.31
N PHE A 125 0.53 -1.77 13.17
CA PHE A 125 0.39 -3.23 13.27
C PHE A 125 1.13 -3.97 12.15
N CYS A 126 1.09 -3.46 10.92
CA CYS A 126 1.80 -4.03 9.78
C CYS A 126 3.30 -4.09 10.05
N TYR A 127 3.89 -3.01 10.54
CA TYR A 127 5.29 -2.96 10.95
C TYR A 127 5.63 -4.01 12.02
N VAL A 128 4.82 -4.09 13.08
CA VAL A 128 5.02 -5.08 14.16
C VAL A 128 4.98 -6.51 13.62
N TYR A 129 4.01 -6.84 12.77
CA TYR A 129 3.89 -8.18 12.18
C TYR A 129 5.00 -8.48 11.17
N THR A 130 5.42 -7.51 10.35
CA THR A 130 6.54 -7.67 9.43
C THR A 130 7.85 -7.94 10.19
N MET A 131 8.12 -7.19 11.25
CA MET A 131 9.35 -7.37 12.04
C MET A 131 9.37 -8.63 12.90
N THR A 132 8.22 -9.11 13.37
CA THR A 132 8.15 -10.27 14.28
C THR A 132 7.74 -11.55 13.56
N PHE A 133 6.51 -11.60 13.06
CA PHE A 133 5.91 -12.79 12.44
C PHE A 133 6.60 -13.13 11.13
N PHE A 134 6.68 -12.18 10.19
CA PHE A 134 7.28 -12.45 8.88
C PHE A 134 8.79 -12.73 8.98
N GLY A 135 9.49 -11.99 9.85
CA GLY A 135 10.88 -12.29 10.20
C GLY A 135 11.12 -13.70 10.72
N ALA A 136 10.24 -14.19 11.61
CA ALA A 136 10.32 -15.57 12.10
C ALA A 136 10.06 -16.60 10.98
N VAL A 137 9.08 -16.35 10.11
CA VAL A 137 8.77 -17.21 8.96
C VAL A 137 9.95 -17.26 7.98
N LEU A 138 10.62 -16.13 7.74
CA LEU A 138 11.81 -16.06 6.89
C LEU A 138 12.93 -16.99 7.40
N VAL A 139 13.20 -16.95 8.70
CA VAL A 139 14.19 -17.82 9.35
C VAL A 139 13.79 -19.30 9.26
N LEU A 140 12.51 -19.60 9.46
CA LEU A 140 11.98 -20.96 9.36
C LEU A 140 12.09 -21.50 7.93
N ASN A 141 11.75 -20.68 6.93
CA ASN A 141 11.91 -21.06 5.52
C ASN A 141 13.38 -21.29 5.18
N HIS A 142 14.30 -20.46 5.70
CA HIS A 142 15.72 -20.68 5.49
C HIS A 142 16.22 -21.98 6.13
N LYS A 143 15.77 -22.31 7.35
CA LYS A 143 16.09 -23.61 7.97
C LYS A 143 15.53 -24.79 7.17
N ARG A 144 14.37 -24.62 6.52
CA ARG A 144 13.78 -25.62 5.61
C ARG A 144 14.67 -25.81 4.37
N GLU A 145 15.16 -24.73 3.79
CA GLU A 145 16.08 -24.74 2.64
C GLU A 145 17.41 -25.40 2.97
N GLN A 146 18.03 -25.06 4.11
CA GLN A 146 19.24 -25.73 4.59
C GLN A 146 19.05 -27.24 4.82
N GLY A 147 17.82 -27.65 5.15
CA GLY A 147 17.46 -29.04 5.37
C GLY A 147 17.13 -29.82 4.09
N ASN A 148 17.28 -29.22 2.89
CA ASN A 148 16.87 -29.78 1.59
C ASN A 148 15.45 -30.37 1.61
N ARG A 149 14.52 -29.70 2.28
CA ARG A 149 13.14 -30.17 2.40
C ARG A 149 12.28 -29.65 1.25
N HIS A 150 11.40 -30.50 0.73
CA HIS A 150 10.45 -30.14 -0.32
C HIS A 150 9.51 -29.00 0.14
N TRP A 151 9.15 -28.08 -0.76
CA TRP A 151 8.32 -26.92 -0.43
C TRP A 151 6.91 -27.29 0.05
N LEU A 152 6.28 -28.32 -0.54
CA LEU A 152 4.90 -28.72 -0.21
C LEU A 152 4.80 -29.74 0.94
N THR A 153 5.61 -30.80 0.90
CA THR A 153 5.50 -31.95 1.81
C THR A 153 6.43 -31.87 3.02
N CYS A 154 7.33 -30.87 3.09
CA CYS A 154 8.33 -30.70 4.16
C CYS A 154 9.22 -31.93 4.43
N MET A 155 9.18 -32.95 3.58
CA MET A 155 10.03 -34.13 3.66
C MET A 155 11.43 -33.80 3.14
N ARG A 156 12.46 -34.41 3.73
CA ARG A 156 13.83 -34.29 3.22
C ARG A 156 13.91 -34.95 1.85
N VAL A 157 14.47 -34.24 0.89
CA VAL A 157 14.85 -34.78 -0.41
C VAL A 157 16.31 -35.18 -0.27
N ASP A 158 16.55 -36.45 0.03
CA ASP A 158 17.90 -37.00 0.01
C ASP A 158 18.37 -37.09 -1.44
N GLN A 159 19.53 -36.49 -1.71
CA GLN A 159 20.10 -36.37 -3.05
C GLN A 159 20.82 -37.66 -3.49
N ASP A 160 20.96 -38.62 -2.56
CA ASP A 160 21.62 -39.91 -2.76
C ASP A 160 20.66 -41.04 -2.35
N GLN A 161 19.86 -41.55 -3.30
CA GLN A 161 19.58 -42.98 -3.47
C GLN A 161 18.55 -43.27 -4.58
N GLY A 162 18.96 -44.13 -5.53
CA GLY A 162 18.08 -45.02 -6.28
C GLY A 162 17.39 -44.46 -7.53
N GLU A 163 17.40 -45.26 -8.60
CA GLU A 163 16.66 -45.04 -9.85
C GLU A 163 15.16 -44.82 -9.59
N ASN A 164 14.74 -43.57 -9.41
CA ASN A 164 13.33 -43.19 -9.33
C ASN A 164 12.89 -42.52 -10.64
N SER A 165 11.62 -42.74 -10.99
CA SER A 165 10.96 -42.29 -12.23
C SER A 165 11.07 -40.77 -12.44
N CYS A 166 11.27 -40.31 -13.69
CA CYS A 166 11.46 -38.87 -14.00
C CYS A 166 10.25 -38.00 -13.59
N LEU A 167 9.07 -38.57 -13.38
CA LEU A 167 7.92 -37.89 -12.77
C LEU A 167 8.16 -37.54 -11.28
N TYR A 168 8.81 -38.43 -10.52
CA TYR A 168 9.23 -38.16 -9.14
C TYR A 168 10.39 -37.15 -9.10
N ASN A 169 11.38 -37.26 -10.00
CA ASN A 169 12.47 -36.28 -10.08
C ASN A 169 12.00 -34.90 -10.57
N ALA A 170 11.04 -34.83 -11.50
CA ALA A 170 10.44 -33.57 -11.93
C ALA A 170 9.59 -32.95 -10.81
N CYS A 171 8.83 -33.76 -10.06
CA CYS A 171 7.98 -33.28 -8.98
C CYS A 171 8.76 -32.92 -7.70
N CYS A 172 9.86 -33.61 -7.37
CA CYS A 172 10.57 -33.45 -6.10
C CYS A 172 11.93 -32.75 -6.20
N ILE A 173 12.64 -32.88 -7.32
CA ILE A 173 14.00 -32.33 -7.51
C ILE A 173 13.98 -31.13 -8.47
N GLY A 174 12.97 -31.04 -9.35
CA GLY A 174 12.85 -29.95 -10.32
C GLY A 174 13.88 -30.03 -11.46
N SER A 175 14.58 -31.17 -11.58
CA SER A 175 15.54 -31.48 -12.64
C SER A 175 15.61 -32.99 -12.87
N CYS A 176 15.54 -33.46 -14.12
CA CYS A 176 15.84 -34.85 -14.49
C CYS A 176 17.33 -35.07 -14.84
N SER A 177 18.21 -34.07 -14.64
CA SER A 177 19.65 -34.18 -14.93
C SER A 177 20.53 -33.94 -13.69
N ARG A 178 21.51 -34.84 -13.52
CA ARG A 178 22.52 -34.86 -12.46
C ARG A 178 23.66 -33.91 -12.82
N GLN A 179 23.47 -32.62 -12.57
CA GLN A 179 24.53 -31.63 -12.60
C GLN A 179 24.78 -31.08 -11.19
N SER A 180 26.06 -31.06 -10.83
CA SER A 180 26.60 -30.46 -9.62
C SER A 180 26.03 -29.06 -9.40
N SER A 181 25.77 -28.76 -8.12
CA SER A 181 25.36 -27.44 -7.62
C SER A 181 26.34 -26.34 -8.06
N GLU A 182 26.12 -25.80 -9.25
CA GLU A 182 26.71 -24.52 -9.65
C GLU A 182 26.01 -23.38 -8.89
N PRO A 183 26.74 -22.32 -8.51
CA PRO A 183 26.15 -21.16 -7.89
C PRO A 183 25.13 -20.56 -8.86
N GLU A 184 23.87 -20.52 -8.43
CA GLU A 184 22.79 -20.12 -9.32
C GLU A 184 22.97 -18.70 -9.87
N GLY A 185 22.85 -18.61 -11.20
CA GLY A 185 22.94 -17.37 -11.95
C GLY A 185 22.00 -16.27 -11.41
N GLU A 186 22.43 -15.03 -11.59
CA GLU A 186 21.73 -13.80 -11.18
C GLU A 186 20.27 -13.76 -11.72
N HIS A 187 19.31 -13.25 -10.94
CA HIS A 187 17.89 -13.15 -11.33
C HIS A 187 17.76 -12.51 -12.72
N PRO A 188 16.90 -12.98 -13.64
CA PRO A 188 16.87 -12.45 -15.02
C PRO A 188 16.58 -10.95 -15.03
N MET A 189 15.79 -10.47 -14.07
CA MET A 189 15.53 -9.05 -13.86
C MET A 189 16.80 -8.28 -13.45
N SER A 190 17.65 -8.83 -12.58
CA SER A 190 18.90 -8.16 -12.20
C SER A 190 19.89 -8.09 -13.36
N ILE A 191 19.94 -9.14 -14.20
CA ILE A 191 20.74 -9.13 -15.44
C ILE A 191 20.22 -8.06 -16.39
N PHE A 192 18.91 -7.97 -16.59
CA PHE A 192 18.31 -6.91 -17.41
C PHE A 192 18.66 -5.50 -16.90
N PHE A 193 18.54 -5.28 -15.58
CA PHE A 193 18.87 -3.99 -14.99
C PHE A 193 20.37 -3.64 -15.12
N LYS A 194 21.25 -4.63 -14.97
CA LYS A 194 22.70 -4.47 -15.00
C LYS A 194 23.24 -4.31 -16.43
N GLU A 195 22.78 -5.12 -17.37
CA GLU A 195 23.33 -5.20 -18.73
C GLU A 195 22.63 -4.29 -19.75
N TYR A 196 21.33 -4.06 -19.61
CA TYR A 196 20.55 -3.28 -20.60
C TYR A 196 20.11 -1.93 -20.03
N TYR A 197 19.38 -1.93 -18.92
CA TYR A 197 18.75 -0.71 -18.38
C TYR A 197 19.78 0.30 -17.84
N GLY A 198 20.72 -0.16 -17.01
CA GLY A 198 21.76 0.67 -16.39
C GLY A 198 22.62 1.44 -17.40
N PRO A 199 23.28 0.78 -18.37
CA PRO A 199 24.11 1.48 -19.35
C PRO A 199 23.27 2.37 -20.28
N PHE A 200 22.04 1.99 -20.61
CA PHE A 200 21.14 2.84 -21.39
C PHE A 200 20.84 4.17 -20.69
N PHE A 201 20.40 4.15 -19.42
CA PHE A 201 20.08 5.37 -18.67
C PHE A 201 21.30 6.19 -18.24
N THR A 202 22.48 5.57 -18.13
CA THR A 202 23.70 6.27 -17.69
C THR A 202 24.32 7.13 -18.81
N ASN A 203 23.95 6.90 -20.07
CA ASN A 203 24.40 7.69 -21.21
C ASN A 203 24.05 9.18 -21.05
N LYS A 204 25.02 10.07 -21.28
CA LYS A 204 24.88 11.53 -21.09
C LYS A 204 23.70 12.13 -21.87
N TRP A 205 23.48 11.67 -23.10
CA TRP A 205 22.38 12.12 -23.96
C TRP A 205 21.01 11.68 -23.44
N ILE A 206 20.89 10.42 -23.00
CA ILE A 206 19.64 9.89 -22.44
C ILE A 206 19.33 10.56 -21.12
N LYS A 207 20.34 10.80 -20.27
CA LYS A 207 20.18 11.56 -19.03
C LYS A 207 19.68 12.98 -19.28
N LEU A 208 20.23 13.69 -20.27
CA LEU A 208 19.75 15.02 -20.67
C LEU A 208 18.28 14.98 -21.12
N LEU A 209 17.93 14.00 -21.98
CA LEU A 209 16.57 13.81 -22.47
C LEU A 209 15.59 13.52 -21.33
N VAL A 210 15.95 12.64 -20.40
CA VAL A 210 15.13 12.31 -19.23
C VAL A 210 14.88 13.56 -18.38
N VAL A 211 15.93 14.35 -18.09
CA VAL A 211 15.78 15.59 -17.33
C VAL A 211 14.86 16.59 -18.05
N LEU A 212 15.00 16.74 -19.37
CA LEU A 212 14.13 17.62 -20.17
C LEU A 212 12.68 17.14 -20.14
N LEU A 213 12.46 15.84 -20.31
CA LEU A 213 11.11 15.24 -20.28
C LEU A 213 10.45 15.41 -18.90
N TYR A 214 11.16 15.12 -17.81
CA TYR A 214 10.64 15.35 -16.46
C TYR A 214 10.42 16.84 -16.16
N GLY A 215 11.26 17.73 -16.69
CA GLY A 215 11.08 19.17 -16.59
C GLY A 215 9.82 19.65 -17.31
N ALA A 216 9.57 19.16 -18.53
CA ALA A 216 8.35 19.45 -19.28
C ALA A 216 7.10 18.87 -18.58
N TYR A 217 7.20 17.64 -18.06
CA TYR A 217 6.12 17.00 -17.29
C TYR A 217 5.81 17.78 -16.01
N LEU A 218 6.83 18.24 -15.28
CA LEU A 218 6.65 19.06 -14.08
C LEU A 218 5.98 20.39 -14.44
N GLY A 219 6.46 21.08 -15.49
CA GLY A 219 5.86 22.32 -15.96
C GLY A 219 4.39 22.16 -16.37
N GLY A 220 4.07 21.08 -17.11
CA GLY A 220 2.70 20.74 -17.47
C GLY A 220 1.84 20.41 -16.26
N SER A 221 2.38 19.71 -15.26
CA SER A 221 1.66 19.39 -14.02
C SER A 221 1.36 20.64 -13.20
N VAL A 222 2.30 21.57 -13.08
CA VAL A 222 2.10 22.87 -12.40
C VAL A 222 1.02 23.70 -13.09
N TYR A 223 1.03 23.73 -14.43
CA TYR A 223 -0.05 24.37 -15.19
C TYR A 223 -1.39 23.65 -14.99
N GLY A 224 -1.40 22.32 -14.96
CA GLY A 224 -2.59 21.51 -14.64
C GLY A 224 -3.18 21.85 -13.29
N CYS A 225 -2.35 22.07 -12.26
CA CYS A 225 -2.80 22.49 -10.93
C CYS A 225 -3.58 23.82 -10.95
N THR A 226 -3.29 24.73 -11.89
CA THR A 226 -4.03 26.00 -12.01
C THR A 226 -5.43 25.84 -12.63
N GLN A 227 -5.73 24.70 -13.23
CA GLN A 227 -7.01 24.42 -13.88
C GLN A 227 -7.91 23.46 -13.09
N ILE A 228 -7.47 23.01 -11.91
CA ILE A 228 -8.28 22.14 -11.05
C ILE A 228 -9.51 22.93 -10.60
N ARG A 229 -10.70 22.42 -10.94
CA ARG A 229 -11.97 22.95 -10.45
C ARG A 229 -12.24 22.40 -9.05
N GLU A 230 -12.67 23.27 -8.15
CA GLU A 230 -13.04 22.91 -6.79
C GLU A 230 -14.50 22.44 -6.74
N GLY A 231 -14.77 21.40 -5.95
CA GLY A 231 -16.12 20.88 -5.72
C GLY A 231 -16.23 19.37 -5.91
N ILE A 232 -17.24 18.79 -5.28
CA ILE A 232 -17.65 17.40 -5.51
C ILE A 232 -18.98 17.47 -6.23
N ASP A 233 -19.04 16.86 -7.40
CA ASP A 233 -20.30 16.62 -8.09
C ASP A 233 -21.02 15.46 -7.40
N LEU A 234 -22.23 15.70 -6.91
CA LEU A 234 -23.04 14.71 -6.20
C LEU A 234 -23.42 13.54 -7.10
N ARG A 235 -23.45 13.73 -8.43
CA ARG A 235 -23.70 12.68 -9.42
C ARG A 235 -22.67 11.56 -9.33
N ASN A 236 -21.41 11.91 -9.08
CA ASN A 236 -20.29 10.95 -8.97
C ASN A 236 -20.30 10.12 -7.67
N LEU A 237 -21.17 10.44 -6.71
CA LEU A 237 -21.35 9.63 -5.50
C LEU A 237 -22.40 8.53 -5.69
N ALA A 238 -23.27 8.68 -6.68
CA ALA A 238 -24.26 7.68 -7.03
C ALA A 238 -23.61 6.57 -7.88
N ASN A 239 -24.24 5.40 -7.89
CA ASN A 239 -23.86 4.36 -8.85
C ASN A 239 -24.22 4.81 -10.28
N ASP A 240 -23.46 4.37 -11.29
CA ASP A 240 -23.62 4.82 -12.69
C ASP A 240 -25.02 4.55 -13.25
N ASP A 241 -25.70 3.49 -12.76
CA ASP A 241 -27.07 3.12 -13.15
C ASP A 241 -28.17 3.73 -12.25
N SER A 242 -27.80 4.64 -11.34
CA SER A 242 -28.74 5.22 -10.38
C SER A 242 -29.66 6.25 -11.03
N TYR A 243 -30.94 6.25 -10.66
CA TYR A 243 -31.92 7.27 -11.06
C TYR A 243 -31.54 8.69 -10.58
N VAL A 244 -30.61 8.79 -9.63
CA VAL A 244 -30.12 10.05 -9.06
C VAL A 244 -29.36 10.89 -10.10
N ILE A 245 -28.65 10.25 -11.03
CA ILE A 245 -27.92 10.94 -12.09
C ILE A 245 -28.89 11.69 -13.02
N PRO A 246 -29.86 11.03 -13.68
CA PRO A 246 -30.81 11.74 -14.54
C PRO A 246 -31.68 12.73 -13.78
N TYR A 247 -32.00 12.46 -12.50
CA TYR A 247 -32.69 13.45 -11.65
C TYR A 247 -31.90 14.75 -11.52
N TYR A 248 -30.60 14.68 -11.19
CA TYR A 248 -29.76 15.87 -11.03
C TYR A 248 -29.40 16.54 -12.37
N ASP A 249 -29.38 15.79 -13.46
CA ASP A 249 -29.25 16.35 -14.81
C ASP A 249 -30.51 17.15 -15.19
N ASP A 250 -31.71 16.58 -14.97
CA ASP A 250 -32.99 17.25 -15.21
C ASP A 250 -33.17 18.48 -14.28
N GLU A 251 -32.75 18.38 -13.01
CA GLU A 251 -32.78 19.50 -12.06
C GLU A 251 -31.89 20.67 -12.50
N GLU A 252 -30.69 20.38 -13.01
CA GLU A 252 -29.80 21.42 -13.55
C GLU A 252 -30.33 22.01 -14.87
N GLU A 253 -30.84 21.17 -15.77
CA GLU A 253 -31.35 21.60 -17.08
C GLU A 253 -32.63 22.44 -16.96
N TYR A 254 -33.61 21.96 -16.20
CA TYR A 254 -34.95 22.57 -16.15
C TYR A 254 -35.16 23.50 -14.95
N PHE A 255 -34.43 23.32 -13.85
CA PHE A 255 -34.70 24.02 -12.58
C PHE A 255 -33.54 24.90 -12.07
N SER A 256 -32.49 25.13 -12.87
CA SER A 256 -31.34 25.99 -12.51
C SER A 256 -31.67 27.47 -12.27
N THR A 257 -32.87 27.93 -12.63
CA THR A 257 -33.28 29.34 -12.45
C THR A 257 -33.42 29.74 -10.98
N TYR A 258 -33.82 28.80 -10.12
CA TYR A 258 -33.96 29.04 -8.68
C TYR A 258 -32.98 28.16 -7.91
N GLY A 259 -32.05 28.80 -7.20
CA GLY A 259 -31.10 28.10 -6.35
C GLY A 259 -31.75 27.46 -5.10
N PRO A 260 -30.95 26.79 -4.27
CA PRO A 260 -31.44 26.22 -3.01
C PRO A 260 -32.06 27.30 -2.12
N ARG A 261 -33.12 26.95 -1.39
CA ARG A 261 -33.81 27.87 -0.48
C ARG A 261 -32.85 28.32 0.63
N VAL A 262 -32.51 29.61 0.63
CA VAL A 262 -31.71 30.23 1.71
C VAL A 262 -32.65 30.59 2.86
N MET A 263 -32.33 30.13 4.07
CA MET A 263 -33.04 30.51 5.29
C MET A 263 -32.10 31.28 6.20
N VAL A 264 -32.37 32.57 6.38
CA VAL A 264 -31.61 33.44 7.28
C VAL A 264 -32.22 33.36 8.67
N VAL A 265 -31.40 32.99 9.66
CA VAL A 265 -31.82 32.86 11.05
C VAL A 265 -31.01 33.82 11.91
N VAL A 266 -31.69 34.67 12.67
CA VAL A 266 -31.07 35.55 13.66
C VAL A 266 -30.84 34.72 14.93
N ALA A 267 -29.58 34.34 15.18
CA ALA A 267 -29.22 33.44 16.28
C ALA A 267 -29.20 34.13 17.65
N GLU A 268 -29.08 35.46 17.68
CA GLU A 268 -29.04 36.25 18.91
C GLU A 268 -30.44 36.53 19.46
N LYS A 269 -30.53 36.74 20.78
CA LYS A 269 -31.78 37.20 21.39
C LYS A 269 -31.96 38.67 21.08
N VAL A 270 -32.88 38.97 20.18
CA VAL A 270 -33.18 40.33 19.78
C VAL A 270 -34.58 40.73 20.25
N ASP A 271 -34.68 41.97 20.72
CA ASP A 271 -35.92 42.58 21.19
C ASP A 271 -36.81 42.96 20.00
N TYR A 272 -37.54 41.98 19.45
CA TYR A 272 -38.44 42.17 18.30
C TYR A 272 -39.56 43.21 18.54
N TRP A 273 -39.82 43.58 19.79
CA TRP A 273 -40.75 44.65 20.12
C TRP A 273 -40.23 46.05 19.74
N ASN A 274 -38.91 46.21 19.53
CA ASN A 274 -38.29 47.51 19.36
C ASN A 274 -38.40 47.92 17.89
N GLU A 275 -38.86 49.15 17.64
CA GLU A 275 -39.07 49.67 16.29
C GLU A 275 -37.77 49.84 15.52
N THR A 276 -36.69 50.31 16.17
CA THR A 276 -35.39 50.47 15.50
C THR A 276 -34.83 49.13 15.05
N VAL A 277 -34.92 48.11 15.91
CA VAL A 277 -34.48 46.74 15.63
C VAL A 277 -35.25 46.13 14.47
N ARG A 278 -36.57 46.34 14.42
CA ARG A 278 -37.40 45.85 13.30
C ARG A 278 -36.99 46.49 11.99
N HIS A 279 -36.76 47.81 11.98
CA HIS A 279 -36.27 48.51 10.80
C HIS A 279 -34.89 48.04 10.35
N ASP A 280 -33.99 47.75 11.29
CA ASP A 280 -32.66 47.22 10.95
C ASP A 280 -32.75 45.82 10.32
N ILE A 281 -33.60 44.93 10.85
CA ILE A 281 -33.83 43.59 10.30
C ILE A 281 -34.49 43.67 8.92
N GLU A 282 -35.48 44.53 8.75
CA GLU A 282 -36.17 44.72 7.47
C GLU A 282 -35.24 45.31 6.41
N SER A 283 -34.39 46.28 6.78
CA SER A 283 -33.36 46.81 5.90
C SER A 283 -32.32 45.75 5.52
N CYS A 284 -31.94 44.88 6.46
CA CYS A 284 -31.05 43.76 6.17
C CYS A 284 -31.69 42.76 5.19
N ALA A 285 -32.98 42.44 5.37
CA ALA A 285 -33.71 41.55 4.46
C ALA A 285 -33.83 42.13 3.05
N GLN A 286 -34.11 43.43 2.91
CA GLN A 286 -34.17 44.10 1.61
C GLN A 286 -32.82 44.16 0.89
N ASN A 287 -31.71 44.19 1.62
CA ASN A 287 -30.36 44.14 1.03
C ASN A 287 -29.96 42.72 0.58
N LEU A 288 -30.68 41.69 1.03
CA LEU A 288 -30.44 40.28 0.73
C LEU A 288 -31.22 39.78 -0.49
N GLU A 289 -32.34 40.44 -0.82
CA GLU A 289 -33.12 40.22 -2.05
C GLU A 289 -32.44 40.84 -3.28
#